data_AF-A0A7J4EQB3-F1
#
_entry.id   AF-A0A7J4EQB3-F1
#
_cell.length_a   1.000
_cell.length_b   1.000
_cell.length_c   1.000
_cell.angle_alpha   90.00
_cell.angle_beta   90.00
_cell.angle_gamma   90.00
#
_symmetry.space_group_name_H-M   'P 1'
#
loop_
_entity.id
_entity.type
_entity.pdbx_description
1 polymer ?
#
loop_
_entity_poly.entity_id
_entity_poly.type
_entity_poly.pdbx_seq_one_letter_code
_entity_poly.pdbx_strand_id
1 'polypeptide(L)'
;MTNKIVGNLDPKIYPDINIVCIENKNIIVIEVNESGSKPHFAFGRAFKRIGKSTVQLSREELEQLIDDKFCDAKLEEIDEEKVRWFLRKAKFERNLDLDPEAPIKEALERLKLIREEKLTNAAILMFGKDPQK
;
A
#
# COMPACT_ATOMS: atom_id res chain seq x y z
N MET A 1 -21.73 -22.88 -3.68
CA MET A 1 -20.63 -22.56 -2.72
C MET A 1 -19.85 -21.35 -3.20
N THR A 2 -19.38 -21.34 -4.45
CA THR A 2 -18.60 -20.26 -5.07
C THR A 2 -19.23 -18.87 -4.94
N ASN A 3 -20.54 -18.72 -5.20
CA ASN A 3 -21.22 -17.42 -5.07
C ASN A 3 -21.18 -16.84 -3.63
N LYS A 4 -21.17 -17.70 -2.60
CA LYS A 4 -21.04 -17.22 -1.20
C LYS A 4 -19.61 -16.76 -0.90
N ILE A 5 -18.61 -17.35 -1.52
CA ILE A 5 -17.21 -16.94 -1.36
C ILE A 5 -17.01 -15.59 -2.06
N VAL A 6 -17.35 -15.51 -3.35
CA VAL A 6 -17.17 -14.28 -4.15
C VAL A 6 -18.02 -13.13 -3.63
N GLY A 7 -19.27 -13.39 -3.22
CA GLY A 7 -20.20 -12.33 -2.80
C GLY A 7 -19.90 -11.70 -1.44
N ASN A 8 -19.03 -12.32 -0.62
CA ASN A 8 -18.67 -11.83 0.71
C ASN A 8 -17.21 -11.41 0.84
N LEU A 9 -16.46 -11.44 -0.26
CA LEU A 9 -15.07 -11.02 -0.34
C LEU A 9 -14.97 -9.71 -1.11
N ASP A 10 -14.26 -8.74 -0.54
CA ASP A 10 -13.93 -7.46 -1.17
C ASP A 10 -12.45 -7.12 -0.95
N PRO A 11 -11.62 -6.97 -1.99
CA PRO A 11 -11.94 -7.22 -3.40
C PRO A 11 -12.33 -8.69 -3.66
N LYS A 12 -13.01 -8.93 -4.78
CA LYS A 12 -13.49 -10.28 -5.12
C LYS A 12 -12.32 -11.22 -5.43
N ILE A 13 -12.38 -12.43 -4.89
CA ILE A 13 -11.48 -13.54 -5.24
C ILE A 13 -12.30 -14.62 -5.93
N TYR A 14 -11.78 -15.13 -7.04
CA TYR A 14 -12.34 -16.27 -7.76
C TYR A 14 -11.44 -17.49 -7.51
N PRO A 15 -11.79 -18.37 -6.56
CA PRO A 15 -10.99 -19.55 -6.29
C PRO A 15 -11.21 -20.65 -7.33
N ASP A 16 -10.18 -21.45 -7.54
CA ASP A 16 -10.27 -22.70 -8.30
C ASP A 16 -10.80 -23.81 -7.38
N ILE A 17 -11.93 -24.40 -7.74
CA ILE A 17 -12.61 -25.43 -6.94
C ILE A 17 -12.63 -26.73 -7.72
N ASN A 18 -11.90 -27.72 -7.24
CA ASN A 18 -11.79 -29.06 -7.83
C ASN A 18 -12.30 -30.12 -6.86
N ILE A 19 -12.82 -31.22 -7.40
CA ILE A 19 -13.20 -32.40 -6.62
C ILE A 19 -12.23 -33.53 -6.95
N VAL A 20 -11.55 -34.05 -5.94
CA VAL A 20 -10.60 -35.16 -6.08
C VAL A 20 -11.11 -36.33 -5.26
N CYS A 21 -11.07 -37.55 -5.81
CA CYS A 21 -11.41 -38.76 -5.07
C CYS A 21 -10.14 -39.36 -4.46
N ILE A 22 -10.08 -39.47 -3.14
CA ILE A 22 -8.99 -40.12 -2.41
C ILE A 22 -9.63 -41.16 -1.48
N GLU A 23 -9.16 -42.40 -1.54
CA GLU A 23 -9.68 -43.51 -0.70
C GLU A 23 -11.22 -43.62 -0.73
N ASN A 24 -11.82 -43.52 -1.91
CA ASN A 24 -13.28 -43.57 -2.12
C ASN A 24 -14.07 -42.43 -1.43
N LYS A 25 -13.40 -41.35 -1.03
CA LYS A 25 -14.01 -40.15 -0.48
C LYS A 25 -13.81 -38.99 -1.44
N ASN A 26 -14.88 -38.25 -1.68
CA ASN A 26 -14.82 -37.01 -2.45
C ASN A 26 -14.27 -35.90 -1.57
N ILE A 27 -13.16 -35.30 -1.97
CA ILE A 27 -12.50 -34.17 -1.32
C ILE A 27 -12.65 -32.95 -2.21
N ILE A 28 -13.14 -31.85 -1.64
CA ILE A 28 -13.19 -30.56 -2.33
C ILE A 28 -11.87 -29.84 -2.05
N VAL A 29 -11.11 -29.59 -3.11
CA VAL A 29 -9.88 -28.82 -3.08
C VAL A 29 -10.21 -27.41 -3.56
N ILE A 30 -9.91 -26.40 -2.72
CA ILE A 30 -10.11 -24.99 -3.02
C ILE A 30 -8.75 -24.33 -3.05
N GLU A 31 -8.34 -23.87 -4.22
CA GLU A 31 -7.08 -23.18 -4.44
C GLU A 31 -7.34 -21.68 -4.66
N VAL A 32 -6.53 -20.85 -4.00
CA VAL A 32 -6.66 -19.40 -4.01
C VAL A 32 -5.29 -18.82 -4.33
N ASN A 33 -5.18 -18.19 -5.48
CA ASN A 33 -3.97 -17.47 -5.86
C ASN A 33 -3.79 -16.22 -5.01
N GLU A 34 -2.53 -15.84 -4.79
CA GLU A 34 -2.18 -14.60 -4.13
C GLU A 34 -2.68 -13.41 -4.95
N SER A 35 -3.43 -12.53 -4.31
CA SER A 35 -3.95 -11.31 -4.93
C SER A 35 -3.01 -10.13 -4.68
N GLY A 36 -2.83 -9.28 -5.69
CA GLY A 36 -2.07 -8.03 -5.57
C GLY A 36 -2.84 -6.91 -4.84
N SER A 37 -4.16 -7.01 -4.70
CA SER A 37 -5.00 -5.99 -4.09
C SER A 37 -5.35 -6.31 -2.63
N LYS A 38 -4.34 -6.60 -1.81
CA LYS A 38 -4.53 -6.85 -0.38
C LYS A 38 -4.80 -5.53 0.36
N PRO A 39 -5.50 -5.56 1.51
CA PRO A 39 -6.12 -6.73 2.14
C PRO A 39 -7.49 -7.09 1.54
N HIS A 40 -7.87 -8.37 1.64
CA HIS A 40 -9.23 -8.83 1.34
C HIS A 40 -10.08 -8.88 2.62
N PHE A 41 -11.25 -8.27 2.54
CA PHE A 41 -12.25 -8.26 3.59
C PHE A 41 -13.26 -9.38 3.35
N ALA A 42 -13.44 -10.25 4.35
CA ALA A 42 -14.52 -11.22 4.41
C ALA A 42 -15.61 -10.68 5.34
N PHE A 43 -16.83 -10.49 4.82
CA PHE A 43 -17.94 -9.94 5.60
C PHE A 43 -17.59 -8.60 6.28
N GLY A 44 -16.84 -7.74 5.57
CA GLY A 44 -16.41 -6.43 6.07
C GLY A 44 -15.25 -6.44 7.06
N ARG A 45 -14.58 -7.59 7.27
CA ARG A 45 -13.44 -7.71 8.20
C ARG A 45 -12.24 -8.34 7.50
N ALA A 46 -11.05 -7.81 7.73
CA ALA A 46 -9.82 -8.35 7.18
C ALA A 46 -9.23 -9.40 8.14
N PHE A 47 -8.68 -10.47 7.58
CA PHE A 47 -8.10 -11.58 8.34
C PHE A 47 -6.71 -11.91 7.81
N LYS A 48 -5.85 -12.41 8.69
CA LYS A 48 -4.55 -12.98 8.33
C LYS A 48 -4.41 -14.40 8.87
N ARG A 49 -3.68 -15.23 8.13
CA ARG A 49 -3.36 -16.60 8.56
C ARG A 49 -2.05 -16.60 9.33
N ILE A 50 -2.07 -17.14 10.53
CA ILE A 50 -0.89 -17.33 11.39
C ILE A 50 -0.78 -18.83 11.69
N GLY A 51 0.16 -19.50 11.03
CA GLY A 51 0.30 -20.95 11.10
C GLY A 51 -0.97 -21.68 10.66
N LYS A 52 -1.62 -22.38 11.60
CA LYS A 52 -2.86 -23.13 11.35
C LYS A 52 -4.14 -22.32 11.62
N SER A 53 -4.01 -21.14 12.21
CA SER A 53 -5.15 -20.32 12.66
C SER A 53 -5.37 -19.10 11.77
N THR A 54 -6.61 -18.67 11.63
CA THR A 54 -6.99 -17.42 10.98
C THR A 54 -7.41 -16.43 12.06
N VAL A 55 -6.77 -15.27 12.10
CA VAL A 55 -6.99 -14.21 13.10
C VAL A 55 -7.45 -12.94 12.39
N GLN A 56 -8.38 -12.20 12.99
CA GLN A 56 -8.78 -10.90 12.48
C GLN A 56 -7.62 -9.91 12.60
N LEU A 57 -7.37 -9.12 11.55
CA LEU A 57 -6.37 -8.05 11.58
C LEU A 57 -6.79 -6.98 12.61
N SER A 58 -5.84 -6.50 13.40
CA SER A 58 -6.06 -5.32 14.24
C SER A 58 -6.16 -4.07 13.38
N ARG A 59 -6.61 -2.96 13.98
CA ARG A 59 -6.62 -1.65 13.31
C ARG A 59 -5.21 -1.23 12.90
N GLU A 60 -4.25 -1.36 13.81
CA GLU A 60 -2.85 -0.97 13.61
C GLU A 60 -2.22 -1.78 12.48
N GLU A 61 -2.50 -3.09 12.42
CA GLU A 61 -2.01 -3.97 11.35
C GLU A 61 -2.66 -3.64 10.00
N LEU A 62 -3.94 -3.29 10.00
CA LEU A 62 -4.64 -2.86 8.80
C LEU A 62 -4.07 -1.52 8.29
N GLU A 63 -3.84 -0.58 9.19
CA GLU A 63 -3.20 0.70 8.88
C GLU A 63 -1.81 0.47 8.26
N GLN A 64 -1.00 -0.44 8.82
CA GLN A 64 0.31 -0.81 8.26
C GLN A 64 0.24 -1.43 6.86
N LEU A 65 -0.78 -2.26 6.58
CA LEU A 65 -0.97 -2.86 5.26
C LEU A 65 -1.39 -1.85 4.19
N ILE A 66 -2.16 -0.83 4.59
CA ILE A 66 -2.57 0.27 3.70
C ILE A 66 -1.45 1.30 3.57
N ASP A 67 -0.57 1.38 4.56
CA ASP A 67 0.68 2.14 4.54
C ASP A 67 1.72 1.52 3.60
N ASP A 68 1.31 1.28 2.35
CA ASP A 68 2.23 1.19 1.22
C ASP A 68 2.72 2.61 0.92
N LYS A 69 3.38 3.19 1.92
CA LYS A 69 3.86 4.56 1.90
C LYS A 69 5.05 4.69 1.00
N PHE A 70 5.78 3.62 0.74
CA PHE A 70 7.11 3.64 0.16
C PHE A 70 7.10 3.28 -1.32
N CYS A 71 7.87 4.02 -2.10
CA CYS A 71 8.24 3.64 -3.45
C CYS A 71 9.72 3.25 -3.44
N ASP A 72 10.10 2.34 -4.34
CA ASP A 72 11.51 2.03 -4.60
C ASP A 72 12.17 3.10 -5.52
N ALA A 73 11.71 4.34 -5.42
CA ALA A 73 12.27 5.46 -6.16
C ALA A 73 13.49 6.04 -5.46
N LYS A 74 14.41 6.59 -6.24
CA LYS A 74 15.61 7.23 -5.72
C LYS A 74 15.45 8.74 -5.64
N LEU A 75 16.27 9.39 -4.80
CA LEU A 75 16.23 10.84 -4.64
C LEU A 75 16.47 11.58 -5.96
N GLU A 76 17.24 10.99 -6.89
CA GLU A 76 17.50 11.58 -8.21
C GLU A 76 16.27 11.63 -9.12
N GLU A 77 15.21 10.87 -8.81
CA GLU A 77 13.94 10.90 -9.54
C GLU A 77 13.03 12.05 -9.10
N ILE A 78 13.40 12.76 -8.04
CA ILE A 78 12.74 13.99 -7.60
C ILE A 78 13.19 15.18 -8.45
N ASP A 79 12.22 16.00 -8.83
CA ASP A 79 12.38 17.28 -9.49
C ASP A 79 12.63 18.36 -8.45
N GLU A 80 13.90 18.74 -8.29
CA GLU A 80 14.32 19.74 -7.32
C GLU A 80 13.68 21.11 -7.57
N GLU A 81 13.42 21.48 -8.82
CA GLU A 81 12.78 22.77 -9.14
C GLU A 81 11.35 22.82 -8.62
N LYS A 82 10.59 21.73 -8.76
CA LYS A 82 9.23 21.62 -8.19
C LYS A 82 9.24 21.72 -6.67
N VAL A 83 10.21 21.07 -6.00
CA VAL A 83 10.36 21.17 -4.55
C VAL A 83 10.65 22.61 -4.14
N ARG A 84 11.62 23.27 -4.78
CA ARG A 84 11.98 24.68 -4.51
C ARG A 84 10.80 25.62 -4.72
N TRP A 85 10.07 25.45 -5.83
CA TRP A 85 8.87 26.22 -6.12
C TRP A 85 7.81 26.04 -5.03
N PHE A 86 7.56 24.80 -4.61
CA PHE A 86 6.60 24.50 -3.54
C PHE A 86 7.00 25.15 -2.21
N LEU A 87 8.28 25.04 -1.80
CA LEU A 87 8.76 25.61 -0.55
C LEU A 87 8.62 27.14 -0.53
N ARG A 88 8.97 27.81 -1.64
CA ARG A 88 8.79 29.27 -1.78
C ARG A 88 7.32 29.66 -1.66
N LYS A 89 6.44 28.94 -2.36
CA LYS A 89 5.00 29.18 -2.33
C LYS A 89 4.39 28.91 -0.95
N ALA A 90 4.74 27.81 -0.31
CA ALA A 90 4.26 27.44 1.02
C ALA A 90 4.75 28.41 2.10
N LYS A 91 5.99 28.91 1.99
CA LYS A 91 6.50 29.96 2.87
C LYS A 91 5.73 31.26 2.69
N PHE A 92 5.45 31.67 1.45
CA PHE A 92 4.70 32.88 1.17
C PHE A 92 3.23 32.80 1.63
N GLU A 93 2.53 31.71 1.29
CA GLU A 93 1.08 31.59 1.52
C GLU A 93 0.73 31.14 2.94
N ARG A 94 1.59 30.33 3.58
CA ARG A 94 1.27 29.66 4.85
C ARG A 94 2.31 29.91 5.94
N ASN A 95 3.31 30.75 5.68
CA ASN A 95 4.44 30.98 6.58
C ASN A 95 5.07 29.65 7.05
N LEU A 96 5.25 28.70 6.11
CA LEU A 96 5.87 27.42 6.40
C LEU A 96 7.27 27.64 7.00
N ASP A 97 7.50 27.08 8.19
CA ASP A 97 8.78 27.13 8.91
C ASP A 97 9.80 26.16 8.29
N LEU A 98 10.14 26.42 7.03
CA LEU A 98 11.11 25.66 6.26
C LEU A 98 11.82 26.63 5.31
N ASP A 99 13.16 26.58 5.29
CA ASP A 99 13.94 27.41 4.39
C ASP A 99 13.78 26.90 2.94
N PRO A 100 13.30 27.72 1.98
CA PRO A 100 13.21 27.31 0.59
C PRO A 100 14.54 26.91 -0.03
N GLU A 101 15.67 27.25 0.57
CA GLU A 101 17.02 26.88 0.10
C GLU A 101 17.63 25.71 0.91
N ALA A 102 16.91 25.12 1.87
CA ALA A 102 17.36 23.94 2.64
C ALA A 102 17.73 22.75 1.71
N PRO A 103 18.64 21.84 2.09
CA PRO A 103 18.90 20.63 1.32
C PRO A 103 17.60 19.87 0.95
N ILE A 104 17.47 19.39 -0.29
CA ILE A 104 16.24 18.75 -0.77
C ILE A 104 15.84 17.55 0.10
N LYS A 105 16.83 16.73 0.50
CA LYS A 105 16.61 15.60 1.41
C LYS A 105 15.99 16.06 2.73
N GLU A 106 16.56 17.09 3.36
CA GLU A 106 16.05 17.65 4.61
C GLU A 106 14.63 18.20 4.44
N ALA A 107 14.36 18.92 3.35
CA ALA A 107 13.04 19.44 3.07
C ALA A 107 12.00 18.32 2.94
N LEU A 108 12.30 17.26 2.19
CA LEU A 108 11.42 16.09 2.04
C LEU A 108 11.23 15.34 3.36
N GLU A 109 12.25 15.22 4.21
CA GLU A 109 12.13 14.63 5.56
C GLU A 109 11.19 15.46 6.45
N ARG A 110 11.34 16.79 6.47
CA ARG A 110 10.46 17.68 7.26
C ARG A 110 9.02 17.65 6.75
N LEU A 111 8.83 17.43 5.45
CA LEU A 111 7.52 17.19 4.82
C LEU A 111 6.99 15.76 5.02
N LYS A 112 7.74 14.88 5.71
CA LYS A 112 7.43 13.45 5.94
C LYS A 112 7.30 12.63 4.64
N LEU A 113 7.98 13.08 3.59
CA LEU A 113 8.03 12.48 2.26
C LEU A 113 9.22 11.52 2.08
N ILE A 114 10.19 11.57 2.98
CA ILE A 114 11.19 10.52 3.22
C ILE A 114 10.93 9.94 4.62
N ARG A 115 10.89 8.61 4.73
CA ARG A 115 10.89 7.91 6.02
C ARG A 115 11.77 6.66 5.89
N GLU A 116 12.49 6.30 6.94
CA GLU A 116 13.35 5.10 6.93
C GLU A 116 14.29 5.04 5.71
N GLU A 117 14.87 6.18 5.31
CA GLU A 117 15.74 6.34 4.13
C GLU A 117 15.08 6.03 2.77
N LYS A 118 13.75 5.83 2.73
CA LYS A 118 12.99 5.59 1.50
C LYS A 118 12.05 6.75 1.17
N LEU A 119 11.89 7.02 -0.12
CA LEU A 119 10.89 7.95 -0.61
C LEU A 119 9.50 7.37 -0.46
N THR A 120 8.56 8.26 -0.13
CA THR A 120 7.14 7.90 -0.12
C THR A 120 6.51 8.00 -1.50
N ASN A 121 5.44 7.24 -1.74
CA ASN A 121 4.60 7.36 -2.94
C ASN A 121 4.13 8.81 -3.15
N ALA A 122 3.78 9.50 -2.06
CA ALA A 122 3.42 10.92 -2.09
C ALA A 122 4.57 11.82 -2.60
N ALA A 123 5.83 11.48 -2.31
CA ALA A 123 6.98 12.24 -2.77
C ALA A 123 7.09 12.21 -4.30
N ILE A 124 6.92 11.04 -4.90
CA ILE A 124 6.94 10.87 -6.36
C ILE A 124 5.69 11.49 -7.00
N LEU A 125 4.52 11.32 -6.42
CA LEU A 125 3.29 11.94 -6.94
C LEU A 125 3.37 13.48 -6.94
N MET A 126 3.97 14.07 -5.90
CA MET A 126 4.07 15.53 -5.79
C MET A 126 5.25 16.12 -6.55
N PHE A 127 6.40 15.46 -6.47
CA PHE A 127 7.69 16.02 -6.88
C PHE A 127 8.48 15.12 -7.82
N GLY A 128 7.95 13.99 -8.26
CA GLY A 128 8.60 13.14 -9.26
C GLY A 128 8.79 13.87 -10.59
N LYS A 129 9.91 13.57 -11.25
CA LYS A 129 10.14 13.96 -12.65
C LYS A 129 9.14 13.29 -13.58
N ASP A 130 8.81 12.02 -13.30
CA ASP A 130 7.83 11.22 -14.02
C ASP A 130 6.90 10.49 -13.03
N PRO A 131 5.85 11.16 -12.54
CA PRO A 131 4.95 10.61 -11.52
C PRO A 131 4.00 9.52 -12.05
N GLN A 132 4.02 9.23 -13.36
CA GLN A 132 3.13 8.25 -14.00
C GLN A 132 3.75 6.86 -14.17
N LYS A 133 4.99 6.66 -13.72
CA LYS A 133 5.66 5.36 -13.74
C LYS A 133 5.17 4.39 -12.68
#